data_AF-A0A8H6YIL5-F1
#
_entry.id   AF-A0A8H6YIL5-F1
#
_cell.length_a   1.000
_cell.length_b   1.000
_cell.length_c   1.000
_cell.angle_alpha   90.00
_cell.angle_beta   90.00
_cell.angle_gamma   90.00
#
_symmetry.space_group_name_H-M   'P 1'
#
loop_
_entity.id
_entity.type
_entity.pdbx_description
1 polymer ?
#
loop_
_entity_poly.entity_id
_entity_poly.type
_entity_poly.pdbx_seq_one_letter_code
_entity_poly.pdbx_strand_id
1 'polypeptide(L)'
;MPPQARKYDGSYAPWRHQPMKGLFILYQVLTAFVRIPYWALLAIPRGLRPRKSWSWSRTINLQLIRHLTLMSQTVGPIRVSPSYLALVPGIGYHGVWVQPVSSEHIVGKLKTWASAAGVSPVKLPGYWLHKSGSTIEGEAPLMPGEKIIYALHGGAYTRLSAHPSDPTAGIARGLLDKVDSVHRTFTIEYRLSSTKPYPEEHPFPTALLDALTGYNYLVNTLHIPPSDILVEGDSAGGNLALALTRYLVEHPIAALPPPALLLLLSPWCDLGTSHTHPGSSFYTCRKSDYITINSNTSVYAIAAFTGPFGLGASEINPYISPASVHAADVSFAGFPPTFISAGGAEILLDSIRTLHKKMAKDMGDAKVEYLEAEDGVHDFLVFDGGWHEPERTDTLTAIAKWVAVESS
;
A
#
# COMPACT_ATOMS: atom_id res chain seq x y z
N MET A 1 13.27 -27.05 9.85
CA MET A 1 11.98 -27.17 10.58
C MET A 1 10.89 -26.74 9.62
N PRO A 2 9.76 -27.46 9.49
CA PRO A 2 8.60 -26.92 8.78
C PRO A 2 8.21 -25.57 9.40
N PRO A 3 7.72 -24.60 8.61
CA PRO A 3 7.23 -23.35 9.17
C PRO A 3 6.17 -23.69 10.20
N GLN A 4 6.36 -23.26 11.46
CA GLN A 4 5.33 -23.40 12.48
C GLN A 4 4.05 -22.77 11.93
N ALA A 5 2.94 -23.53 11.94
CA ALA A 5 1.65 -23.02 11.48
C ALA A 5 1.37 -21.68 12.17
N ARG A 6 1.22 -20.62 11.37
CA ARG A 6 0.93 -19.28 11.85
C ARG A 6 -0.36 -19.33 12.68
N LYS A 7 -0.29 -19.02 13.97
CA LYS A 7 -1.44 -18.94 14.86
C LYS A 7 -1.68 -17.50 15.27
N TYR A 8 -2.91 -17.02 15.08
CA TYR A 8 -3.34 -15.76 15.65
C TYR A 8 -3.87 -16.00 17.07
N ASP A 9 -3.33 -15.31 18.06
CA ASP A 9 -3.67 -15.49 19.47
C ASP A 9 -4.84 -14.62 19.95
N GLY A 10 -5.43 -13.81 19.07
CA GLY A 10 -6.56 -12.93 19.39
C GLY A 10 -6.14 -11.63 20.09
N SER A 11 -4.85 -11.34 20.22
CA SER A 11 -4.34 -10.12 20.85
C SER A 11 -3.90 -9.08 19.82
N TYR A 12 -4.31 -7.81 20.00
CA TYR A 12 -3.79 -6.65 19.27
C TYR A 12 -4.09 -5.36 20.02
N ALA A 13 -3.17 -4.38 19.98
CA ALA A 13 -3.27 -3.06 20.62
C ALA A 13 -3.86 -3.07 22.05
N PRO A 14 -3.19 -3.75 23.01
CA PRO A 14 -3.75 -4.01 24.34
C PRO A 14 -4.02 -2.74 25.16
N TRP A 15 -3.37 -1.62 24.83
CA TRP A 15 -3.46 -0.36 25.58
C TRP A 15 -4.19 0.73 24.79
N ARG A 16 -5.13 0.34 23.92
CA ARG A 16 -5.89 1.28 23.07
C ARG A 16 -6.84 2.20 23.84
N HIS A 17 -7.33 1.77 24.99
CA HIS A 17 -8.34 2.50 25.76
C HIS A 17 -7.71 3.30 26.92
N GLN A 18 -8.37 4.40 27.29
CA GLN A 18 -7.97 5.20 28.44
C GLN A 18 -8.29 4.46 29.76
N PRO A 19 -7.51 4.66 30.83
CA PRO A 19 -6.37 5.59 30.94
C PRO A 19 -5.04 5.01 30.44
N MET A 20 -4.97 3.70 30.15
CA MET A 20 -3.72 3.01 29.78
C MET A 20 -3.06 3.60 28.54
N LYS A 21 -3.86 4.00 27.55
CA LYS A 21 -3.37 4.73 26.37
C LYS A 21 -2.59 5.98 26.76
N GLY A 22 -3.19 6.85 27.57
CA GLY A 22 -2.57 8.10 28.01
C GLY A 22 -1.30 7.86 28.83
N LEU A 23 -1.35 6.94 29.79
CA LEU A 23 -0.20 6.58 30.63
C LEU A 23 0.96 6.03 29.80
N PHE A 24 0.67 5.16 28.83
CA PHE A 24 1.70 4.63 27.94
C PHE A 24 2.30 5.73 27.08
N ILE A 25 1.49 6.57 26.43
CA ILE A 25 1.99 7.66 25.59
C ILE A 25 2.88 8.59 26.42
N LEU A 26 2.45 8.97 27.63
CA LEU A 26 3.26 9.79 28.54
C LEU A 26 4.60 9.13 28.86
N TYR A 27 4.60 7.84 29.21
CA TYR A 27 5.82 7.07 29.43
C TYR A 27 6.75 7.08 28.20
N GLN A 28 6.20 6.94 26.98
CA GLN A 28 7.00 6.97 25.76
C GLN A 28 7.62 8.34 25.49
N VAL A 29 6.87 9.42 25.73
CA VAL A 29 7.39 10.80 25.61
C VAL A 29 8.52 11.04 26.61
N LEU A 30 8.33 10.67 27.88
CA LEU A 30 9.35 10.86 28.92
C LEU A 30 10.63 10.06 28.63
N THR A 31 10.49 8.85 28.10
CA THR A 31 11.65 8.01 27.77
C THR A 31 12.34 8.40 26.45
N ALA A 32 11.69 9.19 25.58
CA ALA A 32 12.30 9.68 24.35
C ALA A 32 13.56 10.53 24.59
N PHE A 33 13.59 11.30 25.69
CA PHE A 33 14.75 12.12 26.09
C PHE A 33 16.00 11.29 26.42
N VAL A 34 15.84 10.00 26.73
CA VAL A 34 16.96 9.07 26.94
C VAL A 34 17.25 8.26 25.68
N ARG A 35 16.21 7.78 24.98
CA ARG A 35 16.35 6.92 23.81
C ARG A 35 16.99 7.62 22.61
N ILE A 36 16.59 8.85 22.31
CA ILE A 36 17.10 9.56 21.13
C ILE A 36 18.61 9.81 21.25
N PRO A 37 19.15 10.35 22.37
CA PRO A 37 20.59 10.43 22.57
C PRO A 37 21.29 9.08 22.52
N TYR A 38 20.69 8.03 23.10
CA TYR A 38 21.25 6.69 23.05
C TYR A 38 21.36 6.14 21.62
N TRP A 39 20.30 6.25 20.81
CA TRP A 39 20.34 5.85 19.40
C TRP A 39 21.35 6.66 18.60
N ALA A 40 21.44 7.96 18.87
CA ALA A 40 22.44 8.83 18.27
C ALA A 40 23.87 8.38 18.57
N LEU A 41 24.17 7.99 19.81
CA LEU A 41 25.48 7.47 20.21
C LEU A 41 25.80 6.14 19.51
N LEU A 42 24.83 5.20 19.47
CA LEU A 42 24.99 3.93 18.77
C LEU A 42 25.19 4.08 17.26
N ALA A 43 24.63 5.14 16.67
CA ALA A 43 24.78 5.44 15.24
C ALA A 43 26.13 6.07 14.88
N ILE A 44 26.98 6.45 15.86
CA ILE A 44 28.29 7.05 15.59
C ILE A 44 29.18 6.05 14.82
N PRO A 45 29.46 4.83 15.32
CA PRO A 45 30.31 3.88 14.61
C PRO A 45 29.57 3.29 13.40
N ARG A 46 30.12 3.46 12.19
CA ARG A 46 29.50 2.96 10.95
C ARG A 46 29.19 1.46 10.98
N GLY A 47 30.01 0.66 11.68
CA GLY A 47 29.81 -0.79 11.81
C GLY A 47 28.60 -1.20 12.68
N LEU A 48 28.05 -0.29 13.50
CA LEU A 48 26.87 -0.54 14.33
C LEU A 48 25.58 -0.05 13.68
N ARG A 49 25.67 0.69 12.56
CA ARG A 49 24.48 1.13 11.82
C ARG A 49 23.79 -0.08 11.17
N PRO A 50 22.47 -0.02 10.98
CA PRO A 50 21.74 -1.04 10.23
C PRO A 50 22.33 -1.34 8.87
N ARG A 51 22.81 -0.29 8.19
CA ARG A 51 23.58 -0.36 6.95
C ARG A 51 24.80 0.54 7.04
N LYS A 52 25.92 0.07 6.51
CA LYS A 52 27.21 0.79 6.57
C LYS A 52 27.19 2.07 5.71
N SER A 53 26.45 2.06 4.62
CA SER A 53 26.24 3.17 3.69
C SER A 53 25.43 4.32 4.29
N TRP A 54 24.56 4.02 5.27
CA TRP A 54 23.65 5.00 5.81
C TRP A 54 24.32 6.11 6.60
N SER A 55 23.77 7.32 6.47
CA SER A 55 24.12 8.45 7.30
C SER A 55 23.69 8.25 8.75
N TRP A 56 24.26 9.06 9.63
CA TRP A 56 23.90 9.11 11.04
C TRP A 56 22.42 9.52 11.23
N SER A 57 21.97 10.55 10.51
CA SER A 57 20.58 11.02 10.55
C SER A 57 19.60 9.98 10.04
N ARG A 58 19.92 9.27 8.95
CA ARG A 58 19.07 8.21 8.40
C ARG A 58 18.84 7.09 9.43
N THR A 59 19.88 6.74 10.18
CA THR A 59 19.81 5.73 11.24
C THR A 59 18.92 6.17 12.41
N ILE A 60 19.00 7.44 12.83
CA ILE A 60 18.15 7.97 13.91
C ILE A 60 16.68 8.01 13.49
N ASN A 61 16.41 8.50 12.29
CA ASN A 61 15.05 8.55 11.74
C ASN A 61 14.43 7.16 11.63
N LEU A 62 15.21 6.12 11.27
CA LEU A 62 14.73 4.74 11.29
C LEU A 62 14.22 4.37 12.67
N GLN A 63 15.01 4.62 13.72
CA GLN A 63 14.64 4.25 15.08
C GLN A 63 13.42 5.04 15.57
N LEU A 64 13.32 6.31 15.20
CA LEU A 64 12.15 7.14 15.51
C LEU A 64 10.88 6.60 14.85
N ILE A 65 10.93 6.28 13.56
CA ILE A 65 9.76 5.79 12.82
C ILE A 65 9.37 4.38 13.25
N ARG A 66 10.35 3.52 13.54
CA ARG A 66 10.11 2.24 14.22
C ARG A 66 9.38 2.42 15.54
N HIS A 67 9.85 3.37 16.34
CA HIS A 67 9.26 3.63 17.64
C HIS A 67 7.82 4.09 17.52
N LEU A 68 7.53 5.08 16.66
CA LEU A 68 6.19 5.56 16.38
C LEU A 68 5.28 4.45 15.82
N THR A 69 5.81 3.61 14.93
CA THR A 69 5.10 2.45 14.39
C THR A 69 4.72 1.48 15.50
N LEU A 70 5.67 1.04 16.34
CA LEU A 70 5.43 0.14 17.46
C LEU A 70 4.46 0.73 18.50
N MET A 71 4.55 2.03 18.77
CA MET A 71 3.60 2.73 19.63
C MET A 71 2.18 2.62 19.07
N SER A 72 1.98 2.93 17.79
CA SER A 72 0.66 2.84 17.14
C SER A 72 0.08 1.43 17.15
N GLN A 73 0.93 0.39 17.11
CA GLN A 73 0.51 -1.01 17.23
C GLN A 73 0.11 -1.39 18.66
N THR A 74 0.59 -0.65 19.66
CA THR A 74 0.34 -0.92 21.08
C THR A 74 -0.91 -0.21 21.59
N VAL A 75 -1.10 1.05 21.20
CA VAL A 75 -2.22 1.90 21.66
C VAL A 75 -3.27 2.19 20.59
N GLY A 76 -3.18 1.52 19.45
CA GLY A 76 -3.98 1.83 18.28
C GLY A 76 -3.60 3.19 17.66
N PRO A 77 -4.45 3.73 16.77
CA PRO A 77 -4.18 4.98 16.08
C PRO A 77 -3.86 6.13 17.05
N ILE A 78 -2.70 6.75 16.85
CA ILE A 78 -2.25 7.93 17.63
C ILE A 78 -2.87 9.21 17.03
N ARG A 79 -3.00 9.22 15.69
CA ARG A 79 -3.78 10.21 14.95
C ARG A 79 -5.12 9.59 14.56
N VAL A 80 -6.17 10.40 14.52
CA VAL A 80 -7.46 10.02 13.96
C VAL A 80 -7.45 10.52 12.51
N SER A 81 -7.36 9.58 11.56
CA SER A 81 -7.64 9.88 10.16
C SER A 81 -9.14 9.65 9.91
N PRO A 82 -9.74 10.34 8.92
CA PRO A 82 -11.10 10.06 8.49
C PRO A 82 -11.26 8.59 8.10
N SER A 83 -12.48 8.07 8.25
CA SER A 83 -12.83 6.74 7.77
C SER A 83 -13.80 6.84 6.60
N TYR A 84 -14.10 5.70 5.98
CA TYR A 84 -15.11 5.58 4.92
C TYR A 84 -16.51 6.11 5.28
N LEU A 85 -16.78 6.43 6.56
CA LEU A 85 -18.06 6.94 7.04
C LEU A 85 -18.20 8.47 6.88
N ALA A 86 -17.12 9.20 6.66
CA ALA A 86 -17.16 10.67 6.66
C ALA A 86 -16.25 11.27 5.60
N LEU A 87 -16.82 12.19 4.81
CA LEU A 87 -16.07 13.06 3.93
C LEU A 87 -15.64 14.31 4.71
N VAL A 88 -14.34 14.43 4.98
CA VAL A 88 -13.78 15.56 5.75
C VAL A 88 -13.29 16.65 4.79
N PRO A 89 -13.85 17.87 4.85
CA PRO A 89 -13.38 18.98 4.04
C PRO A 89 -12.04 19.51 4.56
N GLY A 90 -11.25 20.10 3.67
CA GLY A 90 -9.97 20.69 4.01
C GLY A 90 -9.42 21.53 2.87
N ILE A 91 -8.20 22.03 3.04
CA ILE A 91 -7.56 22.96 2.11
C ILE A 91 -6.61 22.18 1.21
N GLY A 92 -6.64 22.47 -0.10
CA GLY A 92 -5.68 21.93 -1.08
C GLY A 92 -6.07 20.56 -1.65
N TYR A 93 -7.30 20.10 -1.44
CA TYR A 93 -7.87 18.91 -2.05
C TYR A 93 -9.39 19.03 -2.20
N HIS A 94 -10.00 18.21 -3.04
CA HIS A 94 -11.45 18.15 -3.24
C HIS A 94 -11.99 16.77 -2.86
N GLY A 95 -12.84 16.72 -1.84
CA GLY A 95 -13.52 15.51 -1.41
C GLY A 95 -14.82 15.29 -2.17
N VAL A 96 -15.08 14.07 -2.60
CA VAL A 96 -16.31 13.68 -3.31
C VAL A 96 -16.91 12.42 -2.70
N TRP A 97 -18.22 12.26 -2.85
CA TRP A 97 -18.88 11.00 -2.53
C TRP A 97 -19.04 10.16 -3.78
N VAL A 98 -18.49 8.95 -3.75
CA VAL A 98 -18.50 8.00 -4.85
C VAL A 98 -19.62 6.99 -4.66
N GLN A 99 -20.43 6.80 -5.70
CA GLN A 99 -21.51 5.81 -5.69
C GLN A 99 -20.95 4.39 -5.85
N PRO A 100 -21.53 3.39 -5.17
CA PRO A 100 -21.08 2.01 -5.27
C PRO A 100 -21.10 1.50 -6.71
N VAL A 101 -20.12 0.66 -7.07
CA VAL A 101 -20.16 -0.05 -8.35
C VAL A 101 -21.41 -0.92 -8.45
N SER A 102 -22.01 -0.98 -9.64
CA SER A 102 -23.16 -1.82 -9.93
C SER A 102 -22.86 -3.30 -9.67
N SER A 103 -23.84 -4.03 -9.15
CA SER A 103 -23.71 -5.47 -8.87
C SER A 103 -23.52 -6.31 -10.13
N GLU A 104 -23.86 -5.77 -11.30
CA GLU A 104 -23.62 -6.41 -12.60
C GLU A 104 -22.12 -6.47 -12.97
N HIS A 105 -21.32 -5.55 -12.42
CA HIS A 105 -19.87 -5.53 -12.60
C HIS A 105 -19.14 -6.39 -11.58
N ILE A 106 -19.85 -7.14 -10.71
CA ILE A 106 -19.28 -8.02 -9.69
C ILE A 106 -19.59 -9.46 -10.10
N VAL A 107 -18.62 -10.10 -10.76
CA VAL A 107 -18.78 -11.41 -11.39
C VAL A 107 -17.71 -12.38 -10.91
N GLY A 108 -17.79 -13.63 -11.38
CA GLY A 108 -16.77 -14.66 -11.15
C GLY A 108 -16.46 -14.90 -9.68
N LYS A 109 -15.17 -15.08 -9.37
CA LYS A 109 -14.70 -15.38 -8.01
C LYS A 109 -14.96 -14.23 -7.04
N LEU A 110 -14.92 -12.98 -7.51
CA LEU A 110 -15.21 -11.82 -6.67
C LEU A 110 -16.62 -11.88 -6.08
N LYS A 111 -17.62 -12.24 -6.91
CA LYS A 111 -19.00 -12.44 -6.44
C LYS A 111 -19.09 -13.54 -5.39
N THR A 112 -18.42 -14.68 -5.62
CA THR A 112 -18.39 -15.80 -4.67
C THR A 112 -17.75 -15.39 -3.34
N TRP A 113 -16.62 -14.69 -3.37
CA TRP A 113 -15.95 -14.22 -2.15
C TRP A 113 -16.78 -13.16 -1.42
N ALA A 114 -17.39 -12.21 -2.14
CA ALA A 114 -18.26 -11.20 -1.55
C ALA A 114 -19.46 -11.82 -0.82
N SER A 115 -20.12 -12.81 -1.44
CA SER A 115 -21.20 -13.55 -0.79
C SER A 115 -20.73 -14.35 0.42
N ALA A 116 -19.59 -15.06 0.32
CA ALA A 116 -19.04 -15.85 1.43
C ALA A 116 -18.63 -14.99 2.63
N ALA A 117 -18.14 -13.77 2.39
CA ALA A 117 -17.77 -12.82 3.43
C ALA A 117 -18.94 -11.94 3.92
N GLY A 118 -20.10 -11.99 3.27
CA GLY A 118 -21.26 -11.16 3.63
C GLY A 118 -21.03 -9.67 3.38
N VAL A 119 -20.26 -9.31 2.35
CA VAL A 119 -19.87 -7.92 2.04
C VAL A 119 -20.40 -7.48 0.68
N SER A 120 -20.74 -6.20 0.57
CA SER A 120 -21.23 -5.56 -0.65
C SER A 120 -20.58 -4.19 -0.86
N PRO A 121 -20.59 -3.65 -2.09
CA PRO A 121 -20.18 -2.26 -2.34
C PRO A 121 -21.03 -1.27 -1.56
N VAL A 122 -20.42 -0.15 -1.18
CA VAL A 122 -21.10 0.95 -0.49
C VAL A 122 -20.69 2.28 -1.10
N LYS A 123 -21.42 3.34 -0.73
CA LYS A 123 -21.03 4.71 -1.05
C LYS A 123 -19.80 5.07 -0.20
N LEU A 124 -18.77 5.65 -0.83
CA LEU A 124 -17.47 5.90 -0.21
C LEU A 124 -17.00 7.34 -0.42
N PRO A 125 -16.20 7.91 0.50
CA PRO A 125 -15.48 9.14 0.24
C PRO A 125 -14.32 8.87 -0.72
N GLY A 126 -14.11 9.80 -1.65
CA GLY A 126 -12.93 9.87 -2.50
C GLY A 126 -12.31 11.25 -2.42
N TYR A 127 -11.01 11.33 -2.69
CA TYR A 127 -10.24 12.57 -2.60
C TYR A 127 -9.46 12.80 -3.88
N TRP A 128 -9.64 13.99 -4.44
CA TRP A 128 -8.81 14.55 -5.48
C TRP A 128 -7.72 15.40 -4.87
N LEU A 129 -6.47 15.06 -5.17
CA LEU A 129 -5.30 15.85 -4.82
C LEU A 129 -4.70 16.44 -6.08
N HIS A 130 -4.36 17.73 -6.04
CA HIS A 130 -3.94 18.48 -7.22
C HIS A 130 -2.48 18.87 -7.15
N LYS A 131 -1.86 19.01 -8.33
CA LYS A 131 -0.52 19.61 -8.45
C LYS A 131 -0.56 21.03 -7.90
N SER A 132 0.51 21.42 -7.20
CA SER A 132 0.58 22.75 -6.58
C SER A 132 0.40 23.85 -7.63
N GLY A 133 -0.46 24.83 -7.34
CA GLY A 133 -0.80 25.91 -8.27
C GLY A 133 -1.78 25.53 -9.39
N SER A 134 -2.26 24.28 -9.45
CA SER A 134 -3.29 23.88 -10.42
C SER A 134 -4.63 24.55 -10.12
N THR A 135 -5.33 24.97 -11.17
CA THR A 135 -6.70 25.49 -11.13
C THR A 135 -7.73 24.47 -11.62
N ILE A 136 -7.30 23.24 -11.92
CA ILE A 136 -8.16 22.18 -12.46
C ILE A 136 -9.05 21.65 -11.33
N GLU A 137 -10.36 21.62 -11.54
CA GLU A 137 -11.27 20.96 -10.60
C GLU A 137 -11.12 19.44 -10.66
N GLY A 138 -11.30 18.74 -9.54
CA GLY A 138 -11.10 17.28 -9.48
C GLY A 138 -11.87 16.50 -10.55
N GLU A 139 -13.13 16.86 -10.78
CA GLU A 139 -14.04 16.16 -11.70
C GLU A 139 -14.11 16.79 -13.11
N ALA A 140 -13.26 17.78 -13.40
CA ALA A 140 -13.22 18.41 -14.73
C ALA A 140 -12.78 17.40 -15.81
N PRO A 141 -13.21 17.55 -17.08
CA PRO A 141 -12.70 16.74 -18.19
C PRO A 141 -11.16 16.74 -18.27
N LEU A 142 -10.58 15.69 -18.87
CA LEU A 142 -9.14 15.62 -19.07
C LEU A 142 -8.64 16.68 -20.04
N MET A 143 -7.48 17.25 -19.75
CA MET A 143 -6.71 18.01 -20.72
C MET A 143 -6.04 17.06 -21.74
N PRO A 144 -5.73 17.53 -22.97
CA PRO A 144 -5.00 16.71 -23.93
C PRO A 144 -3.68 16.17 -23.37
N GLY A 145 -3.51 14.84 -23.37
CA GLY A 145 -2.32 14.17 -22.85
C GLY A 145 -2.26 14.04 -21.33
N GLU A 146 -3.30 14.46 -20.59
CA GLU A 146 -3.39 14.28 -19.14
C GLU A 146 -3.61 12.81 -18.79
N LYS A 147 -2.90 12.34 -17.76
CA LYS A 147 -3.11 11.05 -17.10
C LYS A 147 -3.65 11.26 -15.69
N ILE A 148 -4.52 10.36 -15.25
CA ILE A 148 -5.02 10.30 -13.88
C ILE A 148 -4.34 9.15 -13.15
N ILE A 149 -3.76 9.45 -11.99
CA ILE A 149 -3.31 8.43 -11.07
C ILE A 149 -4.47 8.08 -10.14
N TYR A 150 -4.90 6.81 -10.19
CA TYR A 150 -5.80 6.23 -9.20
C TYR A 150 -4.97 5.54 -8.11
N ALA A 151 -4.78 6.22 -6.99
CA ALA A 151 -3.91 5.82 -5.89
C ALA A 151 -4.66 5.01 -4.84
N LEU A 152 -4.09 3.88 -4.45
CA LEU A 152 -4.58 2.97 -3.42
C LEU A 152 -3.55 2.90 -2.30
N HIS A 153 -3.90 3.43 -1.13
CA HIS A 153 -2.93 3.63 -0.06
C HIS A 153 -2.51 2.32 0.65
N GLY A 154 -1.33 2.31 1.25
CA GLY A 154 -0.83 1.22 2.10
C GLY A 154 -1.43 1.20 3.51
N GLY A 155 -0.79 0.47 4.43
CA GLY A 155 -1.27 0.37 5.81
C GLY A 155 -1.84 -1.00 6.19
N ALA A 156 -1.40 -2.07 5.51
CA ALA A 156 -1.71 -3.47 5.85
C ALA A 156 -3.21 -3.79 5.90
N TYR A 157 -4.03 -3.04 5.15
CA TYR A 157 -5.50 -3.11 5.16
C TYR A 157 -6.19 -2.74 6.49
N THR A 158 -5.45 -2.40 7.56
CA THR A 158 -6.04 -2.18 8.90
C THR A 158 -5.83 -0.77 9.45
N ARG A 159 -5.13 0.12 8.72
CA ARG A 159 -4.75 1.46 9.18
C ARG A 159 -4.43 2.38 8.00
N LEU A 160 -4.08 3.63 8.34
CA LEU A 160 -3.85 4.75 7.41
C LEU A 160 -5.14 5.17 6.71
N SER A 161 -5.05 6.04 5.73
CA SER A 161 -6.21 6.66 5.10
C SER A 161 -5.88 7.17 3.70
N ALA A 162 -6.90 7.28 2.87
CA ALA A 162 -6.83 7.95 1.56
C ALA A 162 -6.83 9.48 1.70
N HIS A 163 -7.14 9.99 2.90
CA HIS A 163 -7.19 11.41 3.16
C HIS A 163 -5.85 12.12 2.86
N PRO A 164 -5.83 13.26 2.16
CA PRO A 164 -4.59 13.95 1.75
C PRO A 164 -3.67 14.44 2.88
N SER A 165 -4.12 14.42 4.14
CA SER A 165 -3.28 14.71 5.32
C SER A 165 -2.58 13.47 5.90
N ASP A 166 -2.90 12.27 5.42
CA ASP A 166 -2.25 11.04 5.82
C ASP A 166 -0.83 10.96 5.20
N PRO A 167 0.16 10.34 5.87
CA PRO A 167 1.52 10.24 5.35
C PRO A 167 1.63 9.62 3.96
N THR A 168 0.74 8.69 3.58
CA THR A 168 0.73 8.04 2.27
C THR A 168 0.55 9.04 1.12
N ALA A 169 -0.12 10.16 1.34
CA ALA A 169 -0.26 11.24 0.36
C ALA A 169 1.08 11.87 -0.04
N GLY A 170 2.18 11.61 0.68
CA GLY A 170 3.54 11.99 0.27
C GLY A 170 3.98 11.36 -1.06
N ILE A 171 3.45 10.19 -1.40
CA ILE A 171 3.66 9.53 -2.70
C ILE A 171 2.96 10.32 -3.80
N ALA A 172 1.66 10.55 -3.67
CA ALA A 172 0.86 11.31 -4.63
C ALA A 172 1.44 12.70 -4.88
N ARG A 173 1.88 13.40 -3.83
CA ARG A 173 2.56 14.71 -3.96
C ARG A 173 3.89 14.62 -4.71
N GLY A 174 4.69 13.58 -4.48
CA GLY A 174 5.91 13.34 -5.24
C GLY A 174 5.66 13.04 -6.72
N LEU A 175 4.62 12.26 -7.02
CA LEU A 175 4.23 11.95 -8.40
C LEU A 175 3.69 13.18 -9.13
N LEU A 176 2.86 14.00 -8.48
CA LEU A 176 2.38 15.27 -9.04
C LEU A 176 3.52 16.27 -9.34
N ASP A 177 4.57 16.27 -8.51
CA ASP A 177 5.75 17.10 -8.73
C ASP A 177 6.57 16.62 -9.94
N LYS A 178 6.76 15.30 -10.09
CA LYS A 178 7.73 14.72 -11.04
C LYS A 178 7.15 14.26 -12.37
N VAL A 179 5.88 13.88 -12.43
CA VAL A 179 5.26 13.34 -13.65
C VAL A 179 4.51 14.46 -14.37
N ASP A 180 5.03 14.90 -15.52
CA ASP A 180 4.51 16.09 -16.21
C ASP A 180 3.08 15.92 -16.73
N SER A 181 2.71 14.73 -17.20
CA SER A 181 1.36 14.43 -17.69
C SER A 181 0.30 14.27 -16.60
N VAL A 182 0.69 14.32 -15.31
CA VAL A 182 -0.23 14.13 -14.18
C VAL A 182 -0.43 15.44 -13.43
N HIS A 183 -1.66 15.94 -13.47
CA HIS A 183 -2.03 17.19 -12.79
C HIS A 183 -2.87 16.98 -11.53
N ARG A 184 -3.44 15.78 -11.37
CA ARG A 184 -4.26 15.40 -10.22
C ARG A 184 -4.25 13.89 -10.02
N THR A 185 -4.39 13.48 -8.77
CA THR A 185 -4.54 12.08 -8.37
C THR A 185 -5.89 11.89 -7.70
N PHE A 186 -6.51 10.75 -7.92
CA PHE A 186 -7.72 10.33 -7.22
C PHE A 186 -7.42 9.18 -6.28
N THR A 187 -8.01 9.17 -5.10
CA THR A 187 -7.93 8.03 -4.18
C THR A 187 -9.27 7.78 -3.51
N ILE A 188 -9.57 6.51 -3.22
CA ILE A 188 -10.80 6.09 -2.55
C ILE A 188 -10.48 5.71 -1.10
N GLU A 189 -11.29 6.17 -0.16
CA GLU A 189 -11.19 5.79 1.26
C GLU A 189 -11.78 4.39 1.47
N TYR A 190 -11.06 3.37 0.98
CA TYR A 190 -11.51 1.98 1.04
C TYR A 190 -11.64 1.51 2.50
N ARG A 191 -12.58 0.59 2.74
CA ARG A 191 -12.85 0.06 4.08
C ARG A 191 -11.69 -0.78 4.60
N LEU A 192 -11.28 -0.49 5.83
CA LEU A 192 -10.21 -1.19 6.52
C LEU A 192 -10.71 -2.43 7.25
N SER A 193 -9.95 -3.51 7.19
CA SER A 193 -10.24 -4.76 7.88
C SER A 193 -9.92 -4.68 9.37
N SER A 194 -10.74 -5.35 10.17
CA SER A 194 -10.47 -5.56 11.59
C SER A 194 -10.93 -6.96 12.02
N THR A 195 -10.33 -7.48 13.08
CA THR A 195 -10.73 -8.75 13.71
C THR A 195 -10.46 -8.67 15.21
N LYS A 196 -10.70 -9.78 15.91
CA LYS A 196 -10.44 -9.95 17.35
C LYS A 196 -9.10 -9.32 17.72
N PRO A 197 -9.00 -8.58 18.85
CA PRO A 197 -10.02 -8.40 19.88
C PRO A 197 -11.11 -7.37 19.53
N TYR A 198 -11.11 -6.81 18.32
CA TYR A 198 -12.10 -5.85 17.83
C TYR A 198 -13.22 -6.56 17.06
N PRO A 199 -14.34 -5.86 16.75
CA PRO A 199 -15.33 -6.37 15.83
C PRO A 199 -14.69 -6.87 14.54
N GLU A 200 -15.23 -7.93 13.97
CA GLU A 200 -14.78 -8.44 12.67
C GLU A 200 -15.46 -7.59 11.59
N GLU A 201 -14.68 -6.77 10.90
CA GLU A 201 -15.19 -5.87 9.89
C GLU A 201 -14.36 -5.98 8.61
N HIS A 202 -15.07 -5.89 7.48
CA HIS A 202 -14.49 -5.62 6.17
C HIS A 202 -13.33 -6.54 5.76
N PRO A 203 -13.45 -7.89 5.91
CA PRO A 203 -12.42 -8.79 5.40
C PRO A 203 -12.37 -8.74 3.86
N PHE A 204 -11.37 -9.39 3.27
CA PHE A 204 -11.33 -9.69 1.84
C PHE A 204 -12.71 -10.26 1.40
N PRO A 205 -13.27 -9.86 0.24
CA PRO A 205 -12.71 -8.94 -0.75
C PRO A 205 -13.20 -7.48 -0.60
N THR A 206 -13.56 -7.01 0.61
CA THR A 206 -14.17 -5.67 0.79
C THR A 206 -13.36 -4.55 0.15
N ALA A 207 -12.05 -4.47 0.43
CA ALA A 207 -11.19 -3.44 -0.16
C ALA A 207 -11.15 -3.52 -1.70
N LEU A 208 -11.24 -4.71 -2.29
CA LEU A 208 -11.30 -4.91 -3.74
C LEU A 208 -12.62 -4.41 -4.35
N LEU A 209 -13.75 -4.60 -3.66
CA LEU A 209 -15.03 -4.01 -4.07
C LEU A 209 -14.98 -2.48 -4.03
N ASP A 210 -14.30 -1.92 -3.04
CA ASP A 210 -14.14 -0.47 -2.86
C ASP A 210 -13.17 0.12 -3.91
N ALA A 211 -12.09 -0.59 -4.22
CA ALA A 211 -11.18 -0.23 -5.31
C ALA A 211 -11.88 -0.27 -6.68
N LEU A 212 -12.71 -1.31 -6.92
CA LEU A 212 -13.53 -1.38 -8.13
C LEU A 212 -14.55 -0.24 -8.20
N THR A 213 -15.09 0.19 -7.06
CA THR A 213 -15.99 1.34 -6.95
C THR A 213 -15.29 2.64 -7.38
N GLY A 214 -14.08 2.92 -6.89
CA GLY A 214 -13.32 4.08 -7.32
C GLY A 214 -12.91 4.02 -8.79
N TYR A 215 -12.51 2.85 -9.30
CA TYR A 215 -12.19 2.68 -10.72
C TYR A 215 -13.41 2.90 -11.62
N ASN A 216 -14.56 2.33 -11.25
CA ASN A 216 -15.82 2.53 -11.96
C ASN A 216 -16.27 3.99 -11.98
N TYR A 217 -16.03 4.74 -10.91
CA TYR A 217 -16.30 6.17 -10.88
C TYR A 217 -15.47 6.94 -11.91
N LEU A 218 -14.17 6.67 -12.00
CA LEU A 218 -13.33 7.31 -13.03
C LEU A 218 -13.83 6.96 -14.44
N VAL A 219 -14.03 5.67 -14.73
CA VAL A 219 -14.34 5.20 -16.09
C VAL A 219 -15.77 5.50 -16.51
N ASN A 220 -16.76 5.18 -15.67
CA ASN A 220 -18.17 5.21 -16.06
C ASN A 220 -18.93 6.44 -15.55
N THR A 221 -18.49 7.07 -14.46
CA THR A 221 -19.13 8.30 -13.96
C THR A 221 -18.49 9.55 -14.57
N LEU A 222 -17.15 9.59 -14.61
CA LEU A 222 -16.41 10.73 -15.17
C LEU A 222 -16.02 10.55 -16.64
N HIS A 223 -16.30 9.37 -17.22
CA HIS A 223 -15.97 9.06 -18.62
C HIS A 223 -14.49 9.20 -18.95
N ILE A 224 -13.61 8.95 -17.97
CA ILE A 224 -12.17 8.96 -18.16
C ILE A 224 -11.78 7.71 -18.95
N PRO A 225 -11.12 7.85 -20.12
CA PRO A 225 -10.65 6.71 -20.87
C PRO A 225 -9.72 5.85 -20.01
N PRO A 226 -9.91 4.53 -19.94
CA PRO A 226 -9.01 3.61 -19.24
C PRO A 226 -7.55 3.72 -19.70
N SER A 227 -7.34 4.10 -20.97
CA SER A 227 -6.03 4.43 -21.58
C SER A 227 -5.34 5.65 -20.95
N ASP A 228 -6.05 6.45 -20.16
CA ASP A 228 -5.53 7.62 -19.44
C ASP A 228 -5.46 7.42 -17.92
N ILE A 229 -5.73 6.20 -17.46
CA ILE A 229 -5.66 5.86 -16.03
C ILE A 229 -4.41 5.03 -15.75
N LEU A 230 -3.61 5.51 -14.79
CA LEU A 230 -2.55 4.76 -14.14
C LEU A 230 -3.07 4.35 -12.76
N VAL A 231 -3.12 3.05 -12.47
CA VAL A 231 -3.42 2.57 -11.11
C VAL A 231 -2.12 2.48 -10.33
N GLU A 232 -2.08 3.14 -9.19
CA GLU A 232 -0.95 3.15 -8.27
C GLU A 232 -1.36 2.51 -6.94
N GLY A 233 -0.42 1.83 -6.30
CA GLY A 233 -0.57 1.54 -4.89
C GLY A 233 0.73 1.17 -4.19
N ASP A 234 0.79 1.53 -2.90
CA ASP A 234 1.91 1.26 -2.01
C ASP A 234 1.61 0.13 -1.01
N SER A 235 2.57 -0.75 -0.74
CA SER A 235 2.41 -1.82 0.25
C SER A 235 1.13 -2.64 0.09
N ALA A 236 0.20 -2.60 1.04
CA ALA A 236 -1.11 -3.22 0.95
C ALA A 236 -2.00 -2.64 -0.16
N GLY A 237 -1.85 -1.35 -0.45
CA GLY A 237 -2.44 -0.70 -1.61
C GLY A 237 -1.86 -1.19 -2.93
N GLY A 238 -0.56 -1.52 -2.97
CA GLY A 238 0.07 -2.20 -4.10
C GLY A 238 -0.46 -3.62 -4.30
N ASN A 239 -0.76 -4.33 -3.21
CA ASN A 239 -1.51 -5.59 -3.27
C ASN A 239 -2.92 -5.40 -3.83
N LEU A 240 -3.61 -4.34 -3.41
CA LEU A 240 -4.95 -4.00 -3.89
C LEU A 240 -4.97 -3.61 -5.37
N ALA A 241 -3.97 -2.85 -5.82
CA ALA A 241 -3.77 -2.49 -7.23
C ALA A 241 -3.56 -3.73 -8.11
N LEU A 242 -2.75 -4.70 -7.64
CA LEU A 242 -2.60 -6.01 -8.28
C LEU A 242 -3.93 -6.76 -8.36
N ALA A 243 -4.68 -6.81 -7.25
CA ALA A 243 -5.96 -7.52 -7.18
C ALA A 243 -7.04 -6.89 -8.08
N LEU A 244 -7.11 -5.56 -8.13
CA LEU A 244 -8.00 -4.80 -9.02
C LEU A 244 -7.64 -5.07 -10.48
N THR A 245 -6.36 -4.93 -10.85
CA THR A 245 -5.91 -5.16 -12.23
C THR A 245 -6.18 -6.60 -12.66
N ARG A 246 -5.88 -7.57 -11.77
CA ARG A 246 -6.20 -8.98 -12.00
C ARG A 246 -7.68 -9.18 -12.29
N TYR A 247 -8.55 -8.59 -11.47
CA TYR A 247 -10.00 -8.69 -11.63
C TYR A 247 -10.44 -8.20 -13.01
N LEU A 248 -9.97 -7.02 -13.42
CA LEU A 248 -10.32 -6.40 -14.70
C LEU A 248 -9.81 -7.20 -15.91
N VAL A 249 -8.65 -7.86 -15.79
CA VAL A 249 -8.06 -8.71 -16.84
C VAL A 249 -8.77 -10.06 -16.94
N GLU A 250 -9.02 -10.73 -15.81
CA GLU A 250 -9.66 -12.07 -15.78
C GLU A 250 -11.16 -12.03 -16.06
N HIS A 251 -11.80 -10.89 -15.81
CA HIS A 251 -13.22 -10.67 -16.01
C HIS A 251 -13.46 -9.46 -16.94
N PRO A 252 -13.18 -9.60 -18.24
CA PRO A 252 -13.33 -8.51 -19.19
C PRO A 252 -14.80 -8.08 -19.24
N ILE A 253 -15.06 -6.89 -18.70
CA ILE A 253 -16.35 -6.20 -18.75
C ILE A 253 -16.15 -5.03 -19.71
N ALA A 254 -16.95 -4.93 -20.77
CA ALA A 254 -16.79 -3.88 -21.78
C ALA A 254 -16.82 -2.46 -21.18
N ALA A 255 -17.59 -2.28 -20.11
CA ALA A 255 -17.68 -1.01 -19.36
C ALA A 255 -16.51 -0.76 -18.38
N LEU A 256 -15.65 -1.73 -18.12
CA LEU A 256 -14.53 -1.63 -17.18
C LEU A 256 -13.30 -2.41 -17.70
N PRO A 257 -12.67 -1.96 -18.81
CA PRO A 257 -11.43 -2.58 -19.26
C PRO A 257 -10.28 -2.24 -18.28
N PRO A 258 -9.14 -2.96 -18.34
CA PRO A 258 -7.98 -2.67 -17.50
C PRO A 258 -7.41 -1.25 -17.69
N PRO A 259 -6.70 -0.69 -16.69
CA PRO A 259 -6.03 0.60 -16.81
C PRO A 259 -4.87 0.55 -17.80
N ALA A 260 -4.40 1.71 -18.23
CA ALA A 260 -3.26 1.84 -19.14
C ALA A 260 -1.95 1.37 -18.51
N LEU A 261 -1.75 1.70 -17.23
CA LEU A 261 -0.48 1.53 -16.51
C LEU A 261 -0.73 1.05 -15.09
N LEU A 262 0.21 0.26 -14.58
CA LEU A 262 0.23 -0.21 -13.19
C LEU A 262 1.53 0.19 -12.49
N LEU A 263 1.43 0.96 -11.41
CA LEU A 263 2.55 1.39 -10.59
C LEU A 263 2.48 0.74 -9.21
N LEU A 264 3.48 -0.09 -8.89
CA LEU A 264 3.54 -0.86 -7.65
C LEU A 264 4.73 -0.40 -6.80
N LEU A 265 4.44 0.13 -5.61
CA LEU A 265 5.44 0.69 -4.72
C LEU A 265 5.57 -0.18 -3.47
N SER A 266 6.73 -0.82 -3.27
CA SER A 266 6.98 -1.78 -2.18
C SER A 266 5.81 -2.76 -1.94
N PRO A 267 5.23 -3.40 -2.98
CA PRO A 267 3.93 -4.04 -2.86
C PRO A 267 3.97 -5.24 -1.90
N TRP A 268 2.97 -5.34 -1.01
CA TRP A 268 2.79 -6.49 -0.13
C TRP A 268 2.20 -7.67 -0.91
N CYS A 269 2.99 -8.26 -1.79
CA CYS A 269 2.57 -9.22 -2.79
C CYS A 269 2.61 -10.69 -2.34
N ASP A 270 3.11 -10.96 -1.12
CA ASP A 270 3.00 -12.26 -0.45
C ASP A 270 2.63 -12.05 1.02
N LEU A 271 1.38 -12.33 1.35
CA LEU A 271 0.86 -12.34 2.72
C LEU A 271 1.10 -13.69 3.40
N GLY A 272 1.54 -14.71 2.68
CA GLY A 272 1.80 -16.04 3.19
C GLY A 272 3.12 -16.14 3.96
N THR A 273 3.66 -17.34 4.06
CA THR A 273 4.93 -17.65 4.73
C THR A 273 6.03 -18.02 3.75
N SER A 274 5.75 -17.96 2.45
CA SER A 274 6.60 -18.50 1.39
C SER A 274 7.98 -17.81 1.28
N HIS A 275 8.07 -16.54 1.69
CA HIS A 275 9.35 -15.79 1.80
C HIS A 275 9.80 -15.55 3.25
N THR A 276 9.23 -16.25 4.23
CA THR A 276 9.55 -16.11 5.67
C THR A 276 10.45 -17.26 6.14
N HIS A 277 11.72 -17.24 5.75
CA HIS A 277 12.69 -18.26 6.17
C HIS A 277 14.07 -17.65 6.44
N PRO A 278 14.93 -18.31 7.24
CA PRO A 278 16.30 -17.85 7.46
C PRO A 278 17.01 -17.56 6.13
N GLY A 279 17.67 -16.40 6.05
CA GLY A 279 18.37 -15.93 4.85
C GLY A 279 17.53 -15.05 3.91
N SER A 280 16.20 -15.02 4.01
CA SER A 280 15.39 -14.09 3.22
C SER A 280 15.48 -12.65 3.72
N SER A 281 15.05 -11.70 2.88
CA SER A 281 14.90 -10.27 3.20
C SER A 281 14.14 -10.04 4.51
N PHE A 282 13.17 -10.91 4.82
CA PHE A 282 12.42 -10.87 6.08
C PHE A 282 13.35 -10.91 7.31
N TYR A 283 14.42 -11.69 7.25
CA TYR A 283 15.40 -11.82 8.33
C TYR A 283 16.58 -10.86 8.16
N THR A 284 17.11 -10.72 6.94
CA THR A 284 18.33 -9.95 6.68
C THR A 284 18.09 -8.44 6.75
N CYS A 285 16.92 -7.95 6.33
CA CYS A 285 16.54 -6.53 6.41
C CYS A 285 15.84 -6.15 7.72
N ARG A 286 15.67 -7.09 8.66
CA ARG A 286 15.03 -6.82 9.97
C ARG A 286 15.73 -5.73 10.77
N LYS A 287 17.01 -5.44 10.53
CA LYS A 287 17.72 -4.34 11.21
C LYS A 287 17.53 -3.00 10.51
N SER A 288 17.30 -2.99 9.20
CA SER A 288 17.19 -1.78 8.37
C SER A 288 15.76 -1.31 8.12
N ASP A 289 14.74 -2.14 8.30
CA ASP A 289 13.36 -1.75 7.93
C ASP A 289 12.50 -1.25 9.09
N TYR A 290 11.71 -0.18 8.92
CA TYR A 290 10.83 0.28 9.99
C TYR A 290 9.58 -0.57 10.18
N ILE A 291 9.15 -1.34 9.17
CA ILE A 291 8.05 -2.30 9.35
C ILE A 291 8.56 -3.50 10.14
N THR A 292 8.69 -3.33 11.45
CA THR A 292 9.03 -4.44 12.33
C THR A 292 7.82 -5.36 12.40
N ILE A 293 7.86 -6.46 11.66
CA ILE A 293 6.92 -7.55 11.84
C ILE A 293 7.27 -8.23 13.17
N ASN A 294 6.70 -7.71 14.25
CA ASN A 294 6.43 -8.53 15.42
C ASN A 294 5.37 -9.55 15.02
N SER A 295 5.53 -10.81 15.43
CA SER A 295 4.68 -11.92 15.00
C SER A 295 3.20 -11.58 15.09
N ASN A 296 2.75 -10.96 16.18
CA ASN A 296 1.32 -10.74 16.39
C ASN A 296 0.71 -9.66 15.49
N THR A 297 1.45 -8.62 15.09
CA THR A 297 0.88 -7.52 14.31
C THR A 297 0.68 -7.88 12.84
N SER A 298 1.67 -8.53 12.22
CA SER A 298 1.49 -9.03 10.85
C SER A 298 0.38 -10.08 10.79
N VAL A 299 0.35 -10.97 11.78
CA VAL A 299 -0.68 -12.02 11.86
C VAL A 299 -2.05 -11.41 12.10
N TYR A 300 -2.17 -10.35 12.90
CA TYR A 300 -3.42 -9.59 13.03
C TYR A 300 -3.90 -9.04 11.69
N ALA A 301 -3.04 -8.33 10.95
CA ALA A 301 -3.42 -7.76 9.66
C ALA A 301 -3.84 -8.84 8.66
N ILE A 302 -3.12 -9.96 8.61
CA ILE A 302 -3.43 -11.08 7.71
C ILE A 302 -4.72 -11.78 8.16
N ALA A 303 -4.94 -11.96 9.45
CA ALA A 303 -6.18 -12.55 9.98
C ALA A 303 -7.40 -11.64 9.73
N ALA A 304 -7.26 -10.33 9.95
CA ALA A 304 -8.29 -9.34 9.66
C ALA A 304 -8.64 -9.32 8.17
N PHE A 305 -7.62 -9.28 7.31
CA PHE A 305 -7.81 -9.25 5.86
C PHE A 305 -8.36 -10.58 5.34
N THR A 306 -7.86 -11.74 5.77
CA THR A 306 -8.36 -13.03 5.26
C THR A 306 -9.72 -13.41 5.83
N GLY A 307 -10.06 -12.95 7.04
CA GLY A 307 -11.36 -13.15 7.69
C GLY A 307 -11.88 -14.59 7.57
N PRO A 308 -13.07 -14.80 6.97
CA PRO A 308 -13.70 -16.12 6.90
C PRO A 308 -12.94 -17.13 6.01
N PHE A 309 -12.02 -16.67 5.16
CA PHE A 309 -11.19 -17.54 4.33
C PHE A 309 -9.99 -18.13 5.09
N GLY A 310 -9.68 -17.56 6.25
CA GLY A 310 -8.60 -18.01 7.14
C GLY A 310 -7.19 -17.79 6.58
N LEU A 311 -6.20 -18.01 7.45
CA LEU A 311 -4.79 -17.76 7.13
C LEU A 311 -4.28 -18.61 5.96
N GLY A 312 -4.87 -19.78 5.69
CA GLY A 312 -4.52 -20.60 4.54
C GLY A 312 -4.73 -19.90 3.20
N ALA A 313 -5.73 -19.01 3.10
CA ALA A 313 -5.95 -18.22 1.89
C ALA A 313 -4.78 -17.29 1.57
N SER A 314 -4.06 -16.81 2.59
CA SER A 314 -2.85 -15.99 2.40
C SER A 314 -1.68 -16.77 1.78
N GLU A 315 -1.71 -18.09 1.78
CA GLU A 315 -0.63 -18.89 1.18
C GLU A 315 -0.84 -19.13 -0.31
N ILE A 316 -2.10 -19.23 -0.77
CA ILE A 316 -2.41 -19.80 -2.09
C ILE A 316 -3.33 -18.95 -2.97
N ASN A 317 -4.06 -17.98 -2.43
CA ASN A 317 -5.02 -17.22 -3.23
C ASN A 317 -4.27 -16.17 -4.10
N PRO A 318 -4.39 -16.21 -5.44
CA PRO A 318 -3.68 -15.30 -6.35
C PRO A 318 -4.08 -13.82 -6.22
N TYR A 319 -5.25 -13.53 -5.63
CA TYR A 319 -5.68 -12.15 -5.34
C TYR A 319 -5.17 -11.64 -3.99
N ILE A 320 -4.68 -12.55 -3.12
CA ILE A 320 -4.15 -12.21 -1.80
C ILE A 320 -2.63 -12.23 -1.83
N SER A 321 -2.01 -13.26 -2.41
CA SER A 321 -0.56 -13.44 -2.43
C SER A 321 -0.05 -13.83 -3.83
N PRO A 322 -0.14 -12.94 -4.82
CA PRO A 322 0.29 -13.22 -6.20
C PRO A 322 1.77 -13.61 -6.32
N ALA A 323 2.62 -13.16 -5.39
CA ALA A 323 4.04 -13.54 -5.37
C ALA A 323 4.32 -14.86 -4.64
N SER A 324 3.37 -15.43 -3.90
CA SER A 324 3.58 -16.67 -3.13
C SER A 324 4.13 -17.80 -3.98
N VAL A 325 5.17 -18.49 -3.50
CA VAL A 325 5.69 -19.70 -4.16
C VAL A 325 4.88 -20.96 -3.82
N HIS A 326 3.94 -20.87 -2.87
CA HIS A 326 3.00 -21.95 -2.55
C HIS A 326 1.76 -21.93 -3.47
N ALA A 327 1.45 -20.78 -4.09
CA ALA A 327 0.34 -20.64 -5.01
C ALA A 327 0.67 -21.30 -6.37
N ALA A 328 -0.19 -22.22 -6.81
CA ALA A 328 -0.17 -22.72 -8.17
C ALA A 328 -0.83 -21.72 -9.14
N ASP A 329 -0.37 -21.68 -10.39
CA ASP A 329 -1.05 -21.04 -11.52
C ASP A 329 -1.39 -19.54 -11.37
N VAL A 330 -0.46 -18.75 -10.85
CA VAL A 330 -0.57 -17.27 -10.92
C VAL A 330 -0.08 -16.79 -12.27
N SER A 331 -0.99 -16.30 -13.11
CA SER A 331 -0.68 -15.68 -14.40
C SER A 331 -0.77 -14.15 -14.33
N PHE A 332 0.12 -13.45 -15.04
CA PHE A 332 0.04 -12.01 -15.30
C PHE A 332 -0.18 -11.68 -16.78
N ALA A 333 -0.55 -12.68 -17.60
CA ALA A 333 -0.90 -12.44 -18.99
C ALA A 333 -2.05 -11.43 -19.10
N GLY A 334 -1.89 -10.43 -19.98
CA GLY A 334 -2.89 -9.38 -20.18
C GLY A 334 -2.81 -8.21 -19.20
N PHE A 335 -1.90 -8.23 -18.23
CA PHE A 335 -1.63 -7.05 -17.39
C PHE A 335 -1.06 -5.89 -18.24
N PRO A 336 -1.35 -4.64 -17.86
CA PRO A 336 -0.76 -3.46 -18.51
C PRO A 336 0.73 -3.35 -18.22
N PRO A 337 1.48 -2.53 -18.99
CA PRO A 337 2.84 -2.14 -18.63
C PRO A 337 2.92 -1.77 -17.14
N THR A 338 3.89 -2.36 -16.44
CA THR A 338 3.99 -2.28 -14.99
C THR A 338 5.35 -1.74 -14.58
N PHE A 339 5.36 -0.77 -13.65
CA PHE A 339 6.55 -0.35 -12.94
C PHE A 339 6.51 -0.86 -11.50
N ILE A 340 7.58 -1.51 -11.06
CA ILE A 340 7.72 -2.05 -9.70
C ILE A 340 8.92 -1.38 -9.02
N SER A 341 8.64 -0.64 -7.94
CA SER A 341 9.67 -0.09 -7.06
C SER A 341 9.79 -0.93 -5.79
N ALA A 342 11.03 -1.21 -5.36
CA ALA A 342 11.32 -1.86 -4.07
C ALA A 342 12.44 -1.13 -3.33
N GLY A 343 12.35 -1.06 -2.00
CA GLY A 343 13.48 -0.70 -1.14
C GLY A 343 14.42 -1.88 -0.93
N GLY A 344 15.70 -1.73 -1.28
CA GLY A 344 16.72 -2.75 -1.06
C GLY A 344 16.96 -3.05 0.43
N ALA A 345 16.52 -2.17 1.34
CA ALA A 345 16.64 -2.30 2.79
C ALA A 345 15.35 -2.76 3.49
N GLU A 346 14.37 -3.27 2.74
CA GLU A 346 13.05 -3.65 3.24
C GLU A 346 12.85 -5.17 3.36
N ILE A 347 11.96 -5.59 4.27
CA ILE A 347 11.71 -7.00 4.55
C ILE A 347 10.91 -7.71 3.46
N LEU A 348 10.15 -6.97 2.64
CA LEU A 348 9.33 -7.50 1.55
C LEU A 348 10.13 -7.73 0.25
N LEU A 349 11.41 -7.34 0.21
CA LEU A 349 12.21 -7.32 -1.00
C LEU A 349 12.19 -8.64 -1.79
N ASP A 350 12.38 -9.78 -1.14
CA ASP A 350 12.43 -11.07 -1.84
C ASP A 350 11.08 -11.45 -2.46
N SER A 351 9.95 -11.13 -1.82
CA SER A 351 8.63 -11.40 -2.42
C SER A 351 8.38 -10.48 -3.62
N ILE A 352 8.84 -9.22 -3.57
CA ILE A 352 8.73 -8.29 -4.70
C ILE A 352 9.63 -8.72 -5.86
N ARG A 353 10.84 -9.22 -5.60
CA ARG A 353 11.70 -9.83 -6.63
C ARG A 353 11.02 -11.04 -7.27
N THR A 354 10.33 -11.87 -6.49
CA THR A 354 9.55 -13.00 -7.01
C THR A 354 8.36 -12.52 -7.85
N LEU A 355 7.65 -11.48 -7.43
CA LEU A 355 6.59 -10.85 -8.22
C LEU A 355 7.13 -10.40 -9.59
N HIS A 356 8.20 -9.60 -9.60
CA HIS A 356 8.85 -9.11 -10.81
C HIS A 356 9.20 -10.27 -11.76
N LYS A 357 9.87 -11.31 -11.27
CA LYS A 357 10.22 -12.49 -12.09
C LYS A 357 9.01 -13.17 -12.70
N LYS A 358 7.91 -13.32 -11.95
CA LYS A 358 6.68 -13.92 -12.46
C LYS A 358 6.00 -13.03 -13.51
N MET A 359 5.92 -11.73 -13.27
CA MET A 359 5.35 -10.77 -14.23
C MET A 359 6.17 -10.73 -15.51
N ALA A 360 7.50 -10.60 -15.41
CA ALA A 360 8.41 -10.58 -16.55
C ALA A 360 8.32 -11.87 -17.38
N LYS A 361 8.19 -13.03 -16.73
CA LYS A 361 7.97 -14.31 -17.42
C LYS A 361 6.70 -14.33 -18.26
N ASP A 362 5.59 -13.78 -17.76
CA ASP A 362 4.28 -13.87 -18.42
C ASP A 362 4.01 -12.71 -19.40
N MET A 363 4.60 -11.53 -19.14
CA MET A 363 4.37 -10.30 -19.90
C MET A 363 5.52 -9.95 -20.85
N GLY A 364 6.71 -10.50 -20.60
CA GLY A 364 7.98 -10.10 -21.22
C GLY A 364 8.68 -8.98 -20.46
N ASP A 365 10.02 -9.05 -20.38
CA ASP A 365 10.85 -8.08 -19.63
C ASP A 365 10.59 -6.62 -20.03
N ALA A 366 10.34 -6.36 -21.32
CA ALA A 366 10.10 -5.01 -21.83
C ALA A 366 8.82 -4.34 -21.31
N LYS A 367 7.90 -5.10 -20.71
CA LYS A 367 6.64 -4.57 -20.13
C LYS A 367 6.69 -4.42 -18.61
N VAL A 368 7.79 -4.82 -17.96
CA VAL A 368 7.91 -4.81 -16.51
C VAL A 368 9.20 -4.09 -16.12
N GLU A 369 9.09 -2.79 -15.87
CA GLU A 369 10.20 -2.00 -15.35
C GLU A 369 10.36 -2.27 -13.85
N TYR A 370 11.58 -2.57 -13.42
CA TYR A 370 11.89 -2.88 -12.02
C TYR A 370 13.03 -2.01 -11.50
N LEU A 371 12.77 -1.29 -10.41
CA LEU A 371 13.76 -0.46 -9.74
C LEU A 371 13.89 -0.88 -8.28
N GLU A 372 15.09 -1.29 -7.90
CA GLU A 372 15.47 -1.57 -6.50
C GLU A 372 16.33 -0.43 -5.97
N ALA A 373 15.79 0.38 -5.05
CA ALA A 373 16.52 1.44 -4.39
C ALA A 373 17.38 0.85 -3.28
N GLU A 374 18.68 0.64 -3.52
CA GLU A 374 19.61 -0.15 -2.68
C GLU A 374 19.43 0.10 -1.17
N ASP A 375 19.31 1.36 -0.75
CA ASP A 375 19.23 1.79 0.64
C ASP A 375 17.85 2.31 1.08
N GLY A 376 16.84 2.17 0.21
CA GLY A 376 15.44 2.48 0.52
C GLY A 376 14.85 1.48 1.52
N VAL A 377 14.17 1.99 2.55
CA VAL A 377 13.29 1.17 3.41
C VAL A 377 11.94 0.95 2.75
N HIS A 378 11.09 0.12 3.37
CA HIS A 378 9.71 -0.08 2.95
C HIS A 378 8.99 1.24 2.71
N ASP A 379 8.28 1.40 1.59
CA ASP A 379 7.52 2.62 1.23
C ASP A 379 8.32 3.94 1.35
N PHE A 380 9.62 3.94 1.04
CA PHE A 380 10.47 5.13 1.19
C PHE A 380 9.97 6.39 0.45
N LEU A 381 9.10 6.23 -0.55
CA LEU A 381 8.48 7.32 -1.31
C LEU A 381 7.51 8.17 -0.49
N VAL A 382 6.96 7.66 0.62
CA VAL A 382 6.05 8.42 1.51
C VAL A 382 6.77 9.59 2.22
N PHE A 383 8.10 9.53 2.36
CA PHE A 383 8.89 10.48 3.14
C PHE A 383 9.28 11.73 2.35
N ASP A 384 8.28 12.55 2.03
CA ASP A 384 8.43 13.86 1.38
C ASP A 384 9.26 14.91 2.17
N GLY A 385 9.55 14.65 3.45
CA GLY A 385 10.43 15.45 4.31
C GLY A 385 11.93 15.21 4.13
N GLY A 386 12.35 14.48 3.08
CA GLY A 386 13.76 14.36 2.68
C GLY A 386 14.58 13.26 3.38
N TRP A 387 13.95 12.23 3.98
CA TRP A 387 14.69 11.20 4.73
C TRP A 387 15.48 10.22 3.83
N HIS A 388 14.86 9.73 2.76
CA HIS A 388 15.43 8.72 1.85
C HIS A 388 15.91 9.32 0.53
N GLU A 389 16.60 10.45 0.60
CA GLU A 389 17.26 11.04 -0.57
C GLU A 389 18.71 10.53 -0.70
N PRO A 390 19.20 10.25 -1.92
CA PRO A 390 18.58 10.53 -3.22
C PRO A 390 17.61 9.45 -3.74
N GLU A 391 17.48 8.31 -3.06
CA GLU A 391 16.73 7.14 -3.54
C GLU A 391 15.28 7.49 -3.92
N ARG A 392 14.63 8.33 -3.11
CA ARG A 392 13.28 8.82 -3.36
C ARG A 392 13.21 9.66 -4.64
N THR A 393 14.06 10.67 -4.79
CA THR A 393 14.09 11.51 -5.99
C THR A 393 14.44 10.71 -7.25
N ASP A 394 15.42 9.80 -7.15
CA ASP A 394 15.84 8.97 -8.28
C ASP A 394 14.72 8.05 -8.74
N THR A 395 14.00 7.43 -7.80
CA THR A 395 12.85 6.56 -8.08
C THR A 395 11.70 7.34 -8.71
N LEU A 396 11.31 8.50 -8.16
CA LEU A 396 10.26 9.33 -8.76
C LEU A 396 10.65 9.81 -10.16
N THR A 397 11.93 10.10 -10.39
CA THR A 397 12.46 10.48 -11.71
C THR A 397 12.39 9.31 -12.69
N ALA A 398 12.68 8.09 -12.24
CA ALA A 398 12.54 6.89 -13.06
C ALA A 398 11.07 6.62 -13.43
N ILE A 399 10.15 6.76 -12.46
CA ILE A 399 8.70 6.65 -12.71
C ILE A 399 8.25 7.68 -13.75
N ALA A 400 8.67 8.94 -13.62
CA ALA A 400 8.31 9.99 -14.57
C ALA A 400 8.79 9.68 -16.00
N LYS A 401 10.03 9.19 -16.15
CA LYS A 401 10.55 8.75 -17.46
C LYS A 401 9.76 7.58 -18.02
N TRP A 402 9.46 6.59 -17.19
CA TRP A 402 8.67 5.43 -17.61
C TRP A 402 7.26 5.81 -18.07
N VAL A 403 6.54 6.65 -17.29
CA VAL A 403 5.22 7.16 -17.68
C VAL A 403 5.28 7.92 -19.00
N ALA A 404 6.32 8.74 -19.23
CA ALA A 404 6.49 9.48 -20.47
C ALA A 404 6.69 8.56 -21.69
N VAL A 405 7.41 7.44 -21.54
CA VAL A 405 7.64 6.46 -22.61
C VAL A 405 6.38 5.64 -22.90
N GLU A 406 5.67 5.18 -21.88
CA GLU A 406 4.47 4.36 -22.10
C GLU A 406 3.24 5.18 -22.51
N SER A 407 3.28 6.49 -22.34
CA SER A 407 2.20 7.41 -22.73
C SER A 407 2.40 8.05 -24.10
N SER A 408 3.56 7.86 -24.74
CA SER A 408 3.85 8.32 -26.10
C SER A 408 3.41 7.31 -27.15
#